data_AF-A0A969QEG7-F1
#
_entry.id   AF-A0A969QEG7-F1
#
_cell.length_a   1.000
_cell.length_b   1.000
_cell.length_c   1.000
_cell.angle_alpha   90.00
_cell.angle_beta   90.00
_cell.angle_gamma   90.00
#
_symmetry.space_group_name_H-M   'P 1'
#
loop_
_entity.id
_entity.type
_entity.pdbx_description
1 polymer ?
#
loop_
_entity_poly.entity_id
_entity_poly.type
_entity_poly.pdbx_seq_one_letter_code
_entity_poly.pdbx_strand_id
1 'polypeptide(L)'
;MWRSANGNNIQTTEGGFTLSEVIVAILLVTTFVAVALQGMVIAMLLKSRSLQLAEANRWIQADLEQMRSQLTLAQIPLSPHQSRCHPATIDSGFADLVRDNLAGGNITGAADYQLPPQLATSQTGKTFQIDRKLRIPSSPENSKAKLLGIQYTVTPTSGASLELTILHFYTEVIPDAAFHCQ
;
A
#
# COMPACT_ATOMS: atom_id res chain seq x y z
N MET A 1 -81.54 15.83 -46.07
CA MET A 1 -81.52 14.36 -46.16
C MET A 1 -80.11 13.92 -45.76
N TRP A 2 -79.97 13.35 -44.54
CA TRP A 2 -78.95 12.37 -44.05
C TRP A 2 -77.46 12.54 -44.47
N ARG A 3 -76.42 12.42 -43.63
CA ARG A 3 -76.21 11.69 -42.37
C ARG A 3 -74.92 12.18 -41.70
N SER A 4 -74.93 12.17 -40.37
CA SER A 4 -73.76 12.12 -39.49
C SER A 4 -72.95 10.82 -39.70
N ALA A 5 -71.62 10.91 -39.61
CA ALA A 5 -70.76 9.78 -39.24
C ALA A 5 -69.45 10.26 -38.57
N ASN A 6 -69.46 10.18 -37.25
CA ASN A 6 -68.38 9.76 -36.36
C ASN A 6 -67.06 10.54 -36.35
N GLY A 7 -67.03 11.57 -35.50
CA GLY A 7 -65.82 11.93 -34.77
C GLY A 7 -65.47 10.81 -33.79
N ASN A 8 -64.43 10.05 -34.10
CA ASN A 8 -63.73 9.25 -33.09
C ASN A 8 -63.02 10.22 -32.14
N ASN A 9 -63.73 10.64 -31.09
CA ASN A 9 -63.10 11.19 -29.90
C ASN A 9 -62.24 10.06 -29.30
N ILE A 10 -60.94 10.11 -29.56
CA ILE A 10 -59.96 9.48 -28.69
C ILE A 10 -60.05 10.27 -27.39
N GLN A 11 -60.88 9.81 -26.46
CA GLN A 11 -60.84 10.33 -25.11
C GLN A 11 -59.50 9.91 -24.51
N THR A 12 -58.55 10.84 -24.55
CA THR A 12 -57.47 10.86 -23.57
C THR A 12 -58.15 11.05 -22.22
N THR A 13 -58.40 9.94 -21.52
CA THR A 13 -58.69 9.97 -20.09
C THR A 13 -57.47 10.57 -19.40
N GLU A 14 -57.43 11.90 -19.32
CA GLU A 14 -56.53 12.65 -18.46
C GLU A 14 -57.01 12.42 -17.02
N GLY A 15 -56.62 11.27 -16.47
CA GLY A 15 -56.79 11.00 -15.05
C GLY A 15 -55.85 11.92 -14.27
N GLY A 16 -56.42 12.89 -13.55
CA GLY A 16 -55.66 13.70 -12.60
C GLY A 16 -55.05 12.81 -11.51
N PHE A 17 -53.81 13.10 -11.12
CA PHE A 17 -53.08 12.35 -10.09
C PHE A 17 -53.88 12.25 -8.78
N THR A 18 -54.08 11.03 -8.31
CA THR A 18 -54.70 10.80 -6.99
C THR A 18 -53.66 10.97 -5.89
N LEU A 19 -54.02 11.59 -4.76
CA LEU A 19 -53.08 11.81 -3.64
C LEU A 19 -52.46 10.49 -3.13
N SER A 20 -53.20 9.37 -3.16
CA SER A 20 -52.70 8.07 -2.73
C SER A 20 -51.61 7.51 -3.65
N GLU A 21 -51.73 7.71 -4.96
CA GLU A 21 -50.72 7.29 -5.93
C GLU A 21 -49.41 8.07 -5.75
N VAL A 22 -49.53 9.38 -5.51
CA VAL A 22 -48.37 10.24 -5.25
C VAL A 22 -47.64 9.82 -3.96
N ILE A 23 -48.36 9.48 -2.89
CA ILE A 23 -47.74 9.01 -1.63
C ILE A 23 -47.01 7.68 -1.83
N VAL A 24 -47.61 6.73 -2.54
CA VAL A 24 -46.97 5.44 -2.84
C VAL A 24 -45.72 5.64 -3.70
N ALA A 25 -45.78 6.50 -4.71
CA ALA A 25 -44.63 6.83 -5.55
C ALA A 25 -43.49 7.44 -4.73
N ILE A 26 -43.78 8.38 -3.82
CA ILE A 26 -42.77 8.98 -2.92
C ILE A 26 -42.16 7.91 -2.00
N LEU A 27 -42.95 7.00 -1.44
CA LEU A 27 -42.45 5.90 -0.60
C LEU A 27 -41.51 4.96 -1.37
N LEU A 28 -41.81 4.66 -2.64
CA LEU A 28 -40.96 3.81 -3.48
C LEU A 28 -39.65 4.52 -3.86
N VAL A 29 -39.71 5.80 -4.23
CA VAL A 29 -38.50 6.57 -4.58
C VAL A 29 -37.62 6.78 -3.35
N THR A 30 -38.19 7.13 -2.20
CA THR A 30 -37.43 7.37 -0.97
C THR A 30 -36.71 6.12 -0.48
N THR A 31 -37.37 4.95 -0.53
CA THR A 31 -36.72 3.68 -0.16
C THR A 31 -35.59 3.34 -1.11
N PHE A 32 -35.76 3.53 -2.42
CA PHE A 32 -34.70 3.30 -3.40
C PHE A 32 -33.50 4.24 -3.18
N VAL A 33 -33.75 5.53 -2.97
CA VAL A 33 -32.70 6.53 -2.68
C VAL A 33 -31.97 6.20 -1.37
N ALA A 34 -32.70 5.80 -0.33
CA ALA A 34 -32.09 5.44 0.95
C ALA A 34 -31.13 4.24 0.80
N VAL A 35 -31.53 3.21 0.06
CA VAL A 35 -30.66 2.04 -0.22
C VAL A 35 -29.46 2.43 -1.08
N ALA A 36 -29.65 3.27 -2.10
CA ALA A 36 -28.57 3.73 -2.97
C ALA A 36 -27.51 4.53 -2.20
N LEU A 37 -27.93 5.44 -1.30
CA LEU A 37 -27.02 6.22 -0.46
C LEU A 37 -26.19 5.34 0.46
N GLN A 38 -26.81 4.33 1.08
CA GLN A 38 -26.08 3.37 1.92
C GLN A 38 -25.04 2.59 1.12
N GLY A 39 -25.40 2.13 -0.09
CA GLY A 39 -24.47 1.46 -1.00
C GLY A 39 -23.29 2.33 -1.39
N MET A 40 -23.52 3.62 -1.67
CA MET A 40 -22.48 4.57 -2.03
C MET A 40 -21.47 4.79 -0.89
N VAL A 41 -21.94 4.92 0.35
CA VAL A 41 -21.06 5.09 1.52
C VAL A 41 -20.14 3.89 1.70
N ILE A 42 -20.66 2.67 1.56
CA ILE A 42 -19.87 1.44 1.66
C ILE A 42 -18.82 1.39 0.54
N ALA A 43 -19.21 1.72 -0.71
CA ALA A 43 -18.30 1.75 -1.83
C ALA A 43 -17.17 2.78 -1.63
N MET A 44 -17.48 3.96 -1.08
CA MET A 44 -16.47 4.97 -0.75
C MET A 44 -15.50 4.49 0.33
N LEU A 45 -15.98 3.79 1.36
CA LEU A 45 -15.10 3.23 2.42
C LEU A 45 -14.15 2.19 1.86
N LEU A 46 -14.66 1.24 1.05
CA LEU A 46 -13.83 0.22 0.40
C LEU A 46 -12.80 0.86 -0.53
N LYS A 47 -13.21 1.85 -1.32
CA LYS A 47 -12.32 2.61 -2.20
C LYS A 47 -11.24 3.36 -1.40
N SER A 48 -11.58 3.94 -0.26
CA SER A 48 -10.60 4.63 0.59
C SER A 48 -9.51 3.67 1.10
N ARG A 49 -9.91 2.46 1.51
CA ARG A 49 -8.96 1.42 1.95
C ARG A 49 -8.11 0.90 0.79
N SER A 50 -8.68 0.68 -0.39
CA SER A 50 -7.90 0.22 -1.55
C SER A 50 -6.88 1.26 -2.00
N LEU A 51 -7.22 2.56 -1.95
CA LEU A 51 -6.28 3.64 -2.23
C LEU A 51 -5.13 3.67 -1.22
N GLN A 52 -5.40 3.53 0.08
CA GLN A 52 -4.35 3.48 1.11
C GLN A 52 -3.37 2.33 0.87
N LEU A 53 -3.87 1.14 0.52
CA LEU A 53 -3.02 -0.02 0.20
C LEU A 53 -2.19 0.20 -1.08
N ALA A 54 -2.79 0.76 -2.12
CA ALA A 54 -2.09 1.06 -3.37
C ALA A 54 -0.99 2.11 -3.16
N GLU A 55 -1.27 3.14 -2.35
CA GLU A 55 -0.30 4.17 -2.00
C GLU A 55 0.85 3.62 -1.13
N ALA A 56 0.53 2.78 -0.13
CA ALA A 56 1.53 2.12 0.70
C ALA A 56 2.50 1.27 -0.15
N ASN A 57 1.96 0.48 -1.08
CA ASN A 57 2.78 -0.29 -2.02
C ASN A 57 3.66 0.61 -2.88
N ARG A 58 3.12 1.73 -3.39
CA ARG A 58 3.89 2.69 -4.20
C ARG A 58 5.04 3.30 -3.39
N TRP A 59 4.81 3.66 -2.13
CA TRP A 59 5.88 4.21 -1.28
C TRP A 59 6.98 3.18 -1.01
N ILE A 60 6.61 1.93 -0.73
CA ILE A 60 7.59 0.84 -0.54
C ILE A 60 8.37 0.58 -1.84
N GLN A 61 7.70 0.54 -3.00
CA GLN A 61 8.37 0.36 -4.29
C GLN A 61 9.38 1.47 -4.56
N ALA A 62 9.00 2.72 -4.34
CA ALA A 62 9.90 3.86 -4.51
C ALA A 62 11.11 3.80 -3.55
N ASP A 63 10.88 3.42 -2.30
CA ASP A 63 11.95 3.24 -1.31
C ASP A 63 12.89 2.09 -1.70
N LEU A 64 12.36 0.97 -2.19
CA LEU A 64 13.17 -0.16 -2.67
C LEU A 64 14.00 0.18 -3.90
N GLU A 65 13.46 0.97 -4.83
CA GLU A 65 14.24 1.48 -5.97
C GLU A 65 15.36 2.40 -5.51
N GLN A 66 15.08 3.29 -4.55
CA GLN A 66 16.09 4.16 -3.96
C GLN A 66 17.18 3.34 -3.27
N MET A 67 16.82 2.35 -2.46
CA MET A 67 17.80 1.45 -1.82
C MET A 67 18.61 0.70 -2.87
N ARG A 68 17.96 0.08 -3.87
CA ARG A 68 18.64 -0.65 -4.94
C ARG A 68 19.70 0.20 -5.65
N SER A 69 19.44 1.50 -5.88
CA SER A 69 20.41 2.41 -6.49
C SER A 69 21.70 2.56 -5.68
N GLN A 70 21.62 2.39 -4.35
CA GLN A 70 22.75 2.46 -3.42
C GLN A 70 23.51 1.13 -3.32
N LEU A 71 22.93 0.01 -3.79
CA LEU A 71 23.53 -1.33 -3.68
C LEU A 71 24.32 -1.76 -4.92
N THR A 72 24.64 -0.82 -5.80
CA THR A 72 25.37 -1.07 -7.04
C THR A 72 26.88 -1.19 -6.80
N LEU A 73 27.61 -1.81 -7.74
CA LEU A 73 29.07 -1.91 -7.68
C LEU A 73 29.80 -0.56 -7.59
N ALA A 74 29.18 0.53 -8.09
CA ALA A 74 29.74 1.86 -8.01
C ALA A 74 29.73 2.40 -6.56
N GLN A 75 28.71 2.06 -5.78
CA GLN A 75 28.55 2.50 -4.39
C GLN A 75 29.19 1.52 -3.41
N ILE A 76 29.10 0.22 -3.71
CA ILE A 76 29.67 -0.86 -2.91
C ILE A 76 30.63 -1.66 -3.79
N PRO A 77 31.87 -1.17 -4.01
CA PRO A 77 32.85 -1.88 -4.82
C PRO A 77 33.37 -3.14 -4.11
N LEU A 78 33.78 -4.14 -4.89
CA LEU A 78 34.41 -5.36 -4.36
C LEU A 78 35.81 -5.12 -3.79
N SER A 79 36.58 -4.19 -4.36
CA SER A 79 38.02 -4.09 -4.16
C SER A 79 38.49 -3.77 -2.72
N PRO A 80 37.69 -3.17 -1.82
CA PRO A 80 37.99 -3.15 -0.39
C PRO A 80 37.17 -4.16 0.45
N HIS A 81 36.18 -4.83 -0.15
CA HIS A 81 35.18 -5.66 0.54
C HIS A 81 35.28 -7.15 0.20
N GLN A 82 36.35 -7.60 -0.45
CA GLN A 82 36.52 -9.00 -0.85
C GLN A 82 36.50 -9.97 0.35
N SER A 83 36.97 -9.55 1.52
CA SER A 83 36.88 -10.33 2.76
C SER A 83 35.45 -10.66 3.18
N ARG A 84 34.48 -9.83 2.78
CA ARG A 84 33.04 -10.02 3.08
C ARG A 84 32.37 -11.09 2.21
N CYS A 85 33.07 -11.61 1.19
CA CYS A 85 32.63 -12.75 0.40
C CYS A 85 32.66 -14.07 1.18
N HIS A 86 33.61 -14.18 2.11
CA HIS A 86 33.85 -15.34 2.97
C HIS A 86 34.00 -14.88 4.42
N PRO A 87 32.92 -14.38 5.01
CA PRO A 87 32.97 -13.81 6.35
C PRO A 87 33.12 -14.91 7.40
N ALA A 88 33.90 -14.65 8.45
CA ALA A 88 34.08 -15.59 9.56
C ALA A 88 32.83 -15.68 10.45
N THR A 89 32.01 -14.62 10.45
CA THR A 89 30.77 -14.48 11.20
C THR A 89 29.71 -13.79 10.36
N ILE A 90 28.43 -13.98 10.70
CA ILE A 90 27.31 -13.37 9.96
C ILE A 90 27.40 -11.82 9.96
N ASP A 91 28.00 -11.25 11.00
CA ASP A 91 28.13 -9.81 11.22
C ASP A 91 29.29 -9.17 10.45
N SER A 92 30.02 -9.95 9.64
CA SER A 92 31.12 -9.45 8.82
C SER A 92 30.87 -9.62 7.32
N GLY A 93 29.66 -10.03 6.92
CA GLY A 93 29.28 -10.24 5.53
C GLY A 93 28.89 -8.97 4.77
N PHE A 94 28.39 -9.16 3.55
CA PHE A 94 27.81 -8.09 2.74
C PHE A 94 26.49 -7.57 3.32
N ALA A 95 25.71 -8.42 4.00
CA ALA A 95 24.47 -7.98 4.64
C ALA A 95 24.72 -6.89 5.69
N ASP A 96 25.78 -7.06 6.49
CA ASP A 96 26.26 -6.07 7.47
C ASP A 96 26.71 -4.77 6.77
N LEU A 97 27.54 -4.87 5.73
CA LEU A 97 27.99 -3.71 4.97
C LEU A 97 26.84 -2.90 4.39
N VAL A 98 25.85 -3.58 3.81
CA VAL A 98 24.66 -2.93 3.25
C VAL A 98 23.84 -2.27 4.35
N ARG A 99 23.66 -2.95 5.49
CA ARG A 99 22.97 -2.36 6.63
C ARG A 99 23.67 -1.08 7.10
N ASP A 100 24.98 -1.11 7.26
CA ASP A 100 25.77 0.04 7.68
C ASP A 100 25.69 1.20 6.68
N ASN A 101 25.71 0.88 5.38
CA ASN A 101 25.55 1.86 4.31
C ASN A 101 24.17 2.54 4.38
N LEU A 102 23.10 1.77 4.57
CA LEU A 102 21.73 2.28 4.70
C LEU A 102 21.51 3.05 6.01
N ALA A 103 22.17 2.63 7.10
CA ALA A 103 22.10 3.28 8.41
C ALA A 103 22.92 4.59 8.48
N GLY A 104 23.86 4.80 7.55
CA GLY A 104 24.77 5.94 7.54
C GLY A 104 25.87 5.86 8.61
N GLY A 105 26.17 4.66 9.12
CA GLY A 105 27.16 4.43 10.17
C GLY A 105 27.34 2.95 10.47
N ASN A 106 28.42 2.62 11.19
CA ASN A 106 28.70 1.23 11.59
C ASN A 106 27.74 0.81 12.71
N ILE A 107 26.88 -0.16 12.42
CA ILE A 107 25.96 -0.76 13.39
C ILE A 107 26.57 -2.07 13.86
N THR A 108 26.95 -2.14 15.14
CA THR A 108 27.66 -3.31 15.66
C THR A 108 26.73 -4.50 15.93
N GLY A 109 27.14 -5.68 15.42
CA GLY A 109 26.56 -6.99 15.75
C GLY A 109 25.37 -7.44 14.88
N ALA A 110 24.87 -8.67 15.08
CA ALA A 110 23.77 -9.28 14.31
C ALA A 110 22.38 -8.69 14.55
N ALA A 111 22.27 -7.69 15.43
CA ALA A 111 20.97 -7.21 15.88
C ALA A 111 20.18 -6.53 14.75
N ASP A 112 18.86 -6.68 14.82
CA ASP A 112 17.97 -5.95 13.96
C ASP A 112 18.18 -4.44 14.15
N TYR A 113 18.19 -3.68 13.06
CA TYR A 113 18.34 -2.23 13.08
C TYR A 113 17.10 -1.54 12.53
N GLN A 114 16.59 -0.54 13.26
CA GLN A 114 15.45 0.26 12.82
C GLN A 114 15.97 1.52 12.14
N LEU A 115 15.70 1.67 10.83
CA LEU A 115 15.98 2.91 10.12
C LEU A 115 15.05 4.03 10.62
N PRO A 116 15.47 5.30 10.49
CA PRO A 116 14.59 6.42 10.78
C PRO A 116 13.26 6.28 10.00
N PRO A 117 12.11 6.46 10.68
CA PRO A 117 10.81 6.35 10.04
C PRO A 117 10.66 7.44 8.98
N GLN A 118 10.05 7.07 7.86
CA GLN A 118 9.67 8.02 6.82
C GLN A 118 8.20 8.39 6.98
N LEU A 119 7.88 9.66 6.75
CA LEU A 119 6.49 10.14 6.73
C LEU A 119 6.03 10.25 5.28
N ALA A 120 4.83 9.77 5.01
CA ALA A 120 4.19 9.88 3.71
C ALA A 120 2.76 10.38 3.88
N THR A 121 2.37 11.37 3.09
CA THR A 121 1.01 11.90 3.08
C THR A 121 0.23 11.29 1.92
N SER A 122 -0.90 10.67 2.24
CA SER A 122 -1.85 10.13 1.26
C SER A 122 -2.58 11.26 0.53
N GLN A 123 -3.10 10.96 -0.67
CA GLN A 123 -4.02 11.86 -1.37
C GLN A 123 -5.29 12.17 -0.56
N THR A 124 -5.61 11.35 0.45
CA THR A 124 -6.71 11.59 1.39
C THR A 124 -6.39 12.57 2.51
N GLY A 125 -5.17 13.12 2.54
CA GLY A 125 -4.69 14.04 3.58
C GLY A 125 -4.25 13.37 4.88
N LYS A 126 -4.37 12.05 4.98
CA LYS A 126 -3.84 11.26 6.10
C LYS A 126 -2.33 11.10 6.00
N THR A 127 -1.64 11.22 7.12
CA THR A 127 -0.20 10.97 7.22
C THR A 127 0.04 9.56 7.74
N PHE A 128 0.98 8.87 7.11
CA PHE A 128 1.44 7.55 7.45
C PHE A 128 2.92 7.57 7.77
N GLN A 129 3.29 6.73 8.71
CA GLN A 129 4.66 6.39 9.04
C GLN A 129 5.03 5.06 8.38
N ILE A 130 6.18 5.07 7.71
CA ILE A 130 6.78 3.91 7.07
C ILE A 130 7.99 3.52 7.92
N ASP A 131 7.82 2.44 8.68
CA ASP A 131 8.85 1.85 9.51
C ASP A 131 9.59 0.78 8.73
N ARG A 132 10.93 0.83 8.77
CA ARG A 132 11.82 -0.08 8.05
C ARG A 132 12.78 -0.71 9.02
N LYS A 133 12.67 -2.02 9.17
CA LYS A 133 13.51 -2.82 10.05
C LYS A 133 14.44 -3.69 9.22
N LEU A 134 15.73 -3.42 9.33
CA LEU A 134 16.80 -4.20 8.71
C LEU A 134 17.15 -5.37 9.61
N ARG A 135 17.20 -6.56 9.02
CA ARG A 135 17.52 -7.81 9.73
C ARG A 135 18.55 -8.58 8.94
N ILE A 136 19.55 -9.10 9.63
CA ILE A 136 20.48 -10.08 9.06
C ILE A 136 19.94 -11.47 9.46
N PRO A 137 19.36 -12.25 8.54
CA PRO A 137 18.81 -13.56 8.87
C PRO A 137 19.91 -14.51 9.37
N SER A 138 19.71 -15.14 10.52
CA SER A 138 20.64 -16.12 11.11
C SER A 138 20.47 -17.56 10.57
N SER A 139 19.83 -17.71 9.40
CA SER A 139 19.56 -19.01 8.77
C SER A 139 20.85 -19.68 8.26
N PRO A 140 20.96 -21.03 8.30
CA PRO A 140 22.07 -21.76 7.68
C PRO A 140 22.18 -21.55 6.15
N GLU A 141 21.09 -21.18 5.48
CA GLU A 141 21.12 -20.79 4.05
C GLU A 141 21.80 -19.43 3.84
N ASN A 142 21.83 -18.61 4.89
CA ASN A 142 22.55 -17.34 4.94
C ASN A 142 24.01 -17.54 5.39
N SER A 143 24.55 -18.75 5.24
CA SER A 143 25.94 -19.14 5.55
C SER A 143 27.02 -18.31 4.87
N LYS A 144 26.65 -17.42 3.94
CA LYS A 144 27.56 -16.47 3.28
C LYS A 144 27.33 -15.00 3.68
N ALA A 145 26.36 -14.72 4.56
CA ALA A 145 25.99 -13.38 5.03
C ALA A 145 25.88 -12.33 3.91
N LYS A 146 25.20 -12.72 2.82
CA LYS A 146 25.00 -11.90 1.60
C LYS A 146 23.65 -11.21 1.55
N LEU A 147 22.64 -11.77 2.23
CA LEU A 147 21.25 -11.33 2.18
C LEU A 147 20.94 -10.41 3.37
N LEU A 148 20.40 -9.24 3.09
CA LEU A 148 19.80 -8.36 4.08
C LEU A 148 18.28 -8.41 3.95
N GLY A 149 17.58 -8.77 5.03
CA GLY A 149 16.13 -8.72 5.11
C GLY A 149 15.66 -7.31 5.48
N ILE A 150 14.57 -6.86 4.86
CA ILE A 150 13.95 -5.57 5.11
C ILE A 150 12.47 -5.82 5.39
N GLN A 151 12.03 -5.43 6.58
CA GLN A 151 10.63 -5.50 6.99
C GLN A 151 10.04 -4.09 7.02
N TYR A 152 9.03 -3.88 6.18
CA TYR A 152 8.25 -2.66 6.09
C TYR A 152 6.97 -2.79 6.91
N THR A 153 6.65 -1.73 7.64
CA THR A 153 5.38 -1.58 8.34
C THR A 153 4.84 -0.18 8.07
N VAL A 154 3.62 -0.09 7.54
CA VAL A 154 2.97 1.20 7.27
C VAL A 154 1.83 1.41 8.26
N THR A 155 1.99 2.41 9.13
CA THR A 155 1.01 2.78 10.16
C THR A 155 0.56 4.22 10.00
N PRO A 156 -0.69 4.57 10.35
CA PRO A 156 -1.13 5.96 10.37
C PRO A 156 -0.54 6.72 11.57
N THR A 157 -0.12 7.98 11.34
CA THR A 157 0.49 8.83 12.38
C THR A 157 -0.55 9.49 13.29
N SER A 158 -1.80 9.60 12.84
CA SER A 158 -2.91 10.18 13.62
C SER A 158 -4.22 9.46 13.34
N GLY A 159 -4.83 8.95 14.40
CA GLY A 159 -6.03 8.13 14.40
C GLY A 159 -6.00 7.27 15.64
N ALA A 160 -7.13 7.06 16.32
CA ALA A 160 -7.18 6.24 17.53
C ALA A 160 -6.43 4.91 17.32
N SER A 161 -5.76 4.43 18.36
CA SER A 161 -4.89 3.25 18.51
C SER A 161 -5.47 1.89 18.03
N LEU A 162 -6.57 1.92 17.30
CA LEU A 162 -7.24 0.84 16.58
C LEU A 162 -7.03 0.88 15.06
N GLU A 163 -6.35 1.89 14.48
CA GLU A 163 -5.90 1.78 13.09
C GLU A 163 -4.74 0.78 13.01
N LEU A 164 -5.16 -0.47 12.82
CA LEU A 164 -4.36 -1.64 12.46
C LEU A 164 -3.40 -1.28 11.31
N THR A 165 -2.18 -1.81 11.38
CA THR A 165 -1.20 -1.72 10.30
C THR A 165 -1.87 -1.95 8.95
N ILE A 166 -1.65 -1.02 8.02
CA ILE A 166 -2.26 -1.09 6.70
C ILE A 166 -1.53 -2.12 5.84
N LEU A 167 -0.21 -2.17 5.96
CA LEU A 167 0.63 -3.05 5.19
C LEU A 167 1.84 -3.52 6.00
N HIS A 168 2.03 -4.84 6.02
CA HIS A 168 3.28 -5.47 6.37
C HIS A 168 3.87 -6.10 5.11
N PHE A 169 5.13 -5.81 4.83
CA PHE A 169 5.82 -6.35 3.66
C PHE A 169 7.24 -6.74 4.05
N TYR A 170 7.69 -7.90 3.60
CA TYR A 170 9.05 -8.38 3.81
C TYR A 170 9.71 -8.61 2.46
N THR A 171 10.95 -8.21 2.34
CA THR A 171 11.77 -8.47 1.16
C THR A 171 13.23 -8.63 1.55
N GLU A 172 14.02 -9.17 0.62
CA GLU A 172 15.44 -9.42 0.81
C GLU A 172 16.20 -8.73 -0.30
N VAL A 173 17.32 -8.12 0.06
CA VAL A 173 18.21 -7.44 -0.87
C VAL A 173 19.60 -8.07 -0.83
N ILE A 174 20.22 -8.15 -2.00
CA ILE A 174 21.58 -8.63 -2.20
C ILE A 174 22.31 -7.55 -2.99
N PRO A 175 23.44 -7.02 -2.51
CA PRO A 175 24.20 -6.04 -3.27
C PRO A 175 24.88 -6.70 -4.47
N ASP A 176 25.07 -5.93 -5.55
CA ASP A 176 25.68 -6.45 -6.79
C ASP A 176 27.04 -7.11 -6.51
N ALA A 177 27.84 -6.50 -5.64
CA ALA A 177 29.14 -7.01 -5.21
C ALA A 177 29.10 -8.45 -4.66
N ALA A 178 28.04 -8.83 -3.95
CA ALA A 178 27.95 -10.17 -3.36
C ALA A 178 27.78 -11.28 -4.42
N PHE A 179 27.32 -10.95 -5.63
CA PHE A 179 27.23 -11.89 -6.76
C PHE A 179 28.57 -12.17 -7.42
N HIS A 180 29.57 -11.30 -7.23
CA HIS A 180 30.92 -11.50 -7.77
C HIS A 180 31.85 -12.27 -6.82
N CYS A 181 31.36 -12.62 -5.64
CA CYS A 181 32.05 -13.50 -4.71
C CYS A 181 32.04 -14.94 -5.22
N GLN A 182 33.08 -15.29 -5.98
CA GLN A 182 33.42 -16.65 -6.40
C GLN A 182 33.96 -17.46 -5.23
#